data_AF-A0A4S2MCI5-F1
#
_entry.id   AF-A0A4S2MCI5-F1
#
_cell.length_a   1.000
_cell.length_b   1.000
_cell.length_c   1.000
_cell.angle_alpha   90.00
_cell.angle_beta   90.00
_cell.angle_gamma   90.00
#
_symmetry.space_group_name_H-M   'P 1'
#
loop_
_entity.id
_entity.type
_entity.pdbx_description
1 polymer ?
#
loop_
_entity_poly.entity_id
_entity_poly.type
_entity_poly.pdbx_seq_one_letter_code
_entity_poly.pdbx_strand_id
1 'polypeptide(L)'
;MCGIALLSASDVSTALDGDCTSQLQSIVHYDFSTFLHRGPDFCSCKALMPSGPAVDSSGLLAIGCILSQRGSSVTIQPLSTISSLTNKTYYLLWNGEVFHFADKLIDQRFHDPLVNDADILLSLIRDADTLEKLLCLFSSIQGPFAFILIEFPTNLIYFGRDPLGRRSLVARCLAVSDEDSHMVLDCISSVVLLSCSEQNKADEQGWIELPASGVYTAQLLHTKNGWCFTNTTMYPWSKEHLEAWSLSQLNITKQIGFVLANEEHFPSLPPAASFDWVCEEFLKLLCSAVRDRVRLASSTCTNCSLWPKTHEAAGCGHSRFGVLFSGGLDSTVIAALCDRFIPSDQPIDLINVAFEQSAPDASSKITNSSTCQKGSTSDAPDRQTAWQSFRELCSLSPNRNWQLVLVDVPLEELRAVRSSYIKRLLLPNRLTVLDVSLGLATWFAARGTGHLVTSLSWGQSSAVSNRDLGGQNSTYCSPAKVVFVGTGVDEQLAGYSRHRITFQANVIVSPIIRTSQDKHSSGRRFW
;
A
#
# COMPACT_ATOMS: atom_id res chain seq x y z
N MET A 1 -1.12 -6.75 -3.11
CA MET A 1 -0.96 -6.66 -1.64
C MET A 1 -2.04 -7.51 -1.03
N CYS A 2 -1.87 -8.22 0.09
CA CYS A 2 -2.98 -9.03 0.62
C CYS A 2 -4.20 -8.18 1.06
N GLY A 3 -5.38 -8.79 1.06
CA GLY A 3 -6.58 -8.30 1.72
C GLY A 3 -6.75 -9.01 3.06
N ILE A 4 -6.95 -8.26 4.14
CA ILE A 4 -7.20 -8.82 5.49
C ILE A 4 -8.45 -8.17 6.08
N ALA A 5 -9.31 -8.98 6.70
CA ALA A 5 -10.49 -8.48 7.39
C ALA A 5 -10.87 -9.34 8.60
N LEU A 6 -11.43 -8.69 9.62
CA LEU A 6 -12.05 -9.31 10.78
C LEU A 6 -13.41 -8.65 11.00
N LEU A 7 -14.48 -9.44 10.98
CA LEU A 7 -15.85 -8.96 11.08
C LEU A 7 -16.69 -9.82 12.01
N SER A 8 -17.71 -9.23 12.63
CA SER A 8 -18.76 -9.97 13.35
C SER A 8 -19.68 -10.70 12.38
N ALA A 9 -20.00 -11.95 12.66
CA ALA A 9 -20.91 -12.78 11.88
C ALA A 9 -21.97 -13.44 12.79
N SER A 10 -23.25 -13.33 12.39
CA SER A 10 -24.40 -13.77 13.18
C SER A 10 -24.73 -15.26 13.05
N ASP A 11 -24.21 -15.94 12.01
CA ASP A 11 -24.42 -17.37 11.77
C ASP A 11 -23.15 -18.03 11.23
N VAL A 12 -22.24 -18.35 12.15
CA VAL A 12 -20.96 -18.98 11.84
C VAL A 12 -21.11 -20.49 11.98
N SER A 13 -21.72 -21.12 10.98
CA SER A 13 -21.65 -22.59 10.90
C SER A 13 -20.19 -23.02 10.72
N THR A 14 -19.81 -24.18 11.28
CA THR A 14 -18.47 -24.79 11.17
C THR A 14 -18.04 -25.15 9.74
N ALA A 15 -18.87 -24.85 8.73
CA ALA A 15 -18.67 -25.21 7.33
C ALA A 15 -17.72 -24.24 6.56
N LEU A 16 -17.19 -23.20 7.21
CA LEU A 16 -16.49 -22.09 6.54
C LEU A 16 -14.96 -22.10 6.71
N ASP A 17 -14.38 -23.16 7.25
CA ASP A 17 -12.93 -23.28 7.33
C ASP A 17 -12.37 -23.70 5.95
N GLY A 18 -11.75 -22.75 5.22
CA GLY A 18 -11.09 -23.04 3.95
C GLY A 18 -11.25 -21.97 2.87
N ASP A 19 -11.22 -22.39 1.60
CA ASP A 19 -11.47 -21.52 0.44
C ASP A 19 -12.91 -21.01 0.48
N CYS A 20 -13.05 -19.68 0.48
CA CYS A 20 -14.35 -19.02 0.64
C CYS A 20 -14.71 -18.13 -0.55
N THR A 21 -13.92 -18.15 -1.63
CA THR A 21 -14.01 -17.18 -2.75
C THR A 21 -15.43 -17.05 -3.32
N SER A 22 -16.16 -18.16 -3.45
CA SER A 22 -17.53 -18.20 -3.99
C SER A 22 -18.63 -18.04 -2.94
N GLN A 23 -18.31 -18.17 -1.65
CA GLN A 23 -19.30 -18.25 -0.56
C GLN A 23 -19.39 -16.96 0.27
N LEU A 24 -18.36 -16.10 0.26
CA LEU A 24 -18.30 -14.88 1.08
C LEU A 24 -19.55 -13.99 0.98
N GLN A 25 -20.05 -13.73 -0.23
CA GLN A 25 -21.23 -12.88 -0.44
C GLN A 25 -22.54 -13.49 0.11
N SER A 26 -22.61 -14.82 0.23
CA SER A 26 -23.79 -15.51 0.74
C SER A 26 -23.88 -15.49 2.27
N ILE A 27 -22.75 -15.24 2.96
CA ILE A 27 -22.61 -15.33 4.42
C ILE A 27 -22.65 -13.94 5.05
N VAL A 28 -21.99 -12.98 4.40
CA VAL A 28 -21.92 -11.61 4.85
C VAL A 28 -22.45 -10.73 3.72
N HIS A 29 -23.44 -9.89 4.03
CA HIS A 29 -24.08 -8.99 3.07
C HIS A 29 -23.17 -7.80 2.67
N TYR A 30 -21.90 -8.05 2.36
CA TYR A 30 -20.92 -7.06 1.90
C TYR A 30 -20.47 -7.35 0.46
N ASP A 31 -20.17 -6.29 -0.28
CA ASP A 31 -19.46 -6.35 -1.56
C ASP A 31 -17.95 -6.55 -1.33
N PHE A 32 -17.48 -7.77 -1.59
CA PHE A 32 -16.07 -8.14 -1.50
C PHE A 32 -15.27 -7.90 -2.80
N SER A 33 -15.85 -7.33 -3.86
CA SER A 33 -15.18 -7.18 -5.17
C SER A 33 -13.83 -6.45 -5.07
N THR A 34 -13.79 -5.31 -4.39
CA THR A 34 -12.56 -4.56 -4.12
C THR A 34 -11.57 -5.32 -3.24
N PHE A 35 -12.08 -6.08 -2.26
CA PHE A 35 -11.28 -6.83 -1.32
C PHE A 35 -10.54 -8.00 -2.01
N LEU A 36 -11.26 -8.75 -2.85
CA LEU A 36 -10.73 -9.89 -3.61
C LEU A 36 -9.63 -9.48 -4.59
N HIS A 37 -9.72 -8.28 -5.19
CA HIS A 37 -8.67 -7.77 -6.09
C HIS A 37 -7.32 -7.52 -5.42
N ARG A 38 -7.28 -7.41 -4.08
CA ARG A 38 -6.00 -7.27 -3.36
C ARG A 38 -5.15 -8.53 -3.48
N GLY A 39 -5.77 -9.68 -3.23
CA GLY A 39 -5.12 -10.98 -3.18
C GLY A 39 -5.78 -12.00 -4.11
N PRO A 40 -5.48 -11.94 -5.43
CA PRO A 40 -6.11 -12.81 -6.41
C PRO A 40 -5.58 -14.26 -6.42
N ASP A 41 -4.49 -14.57 -5.70
CA ASP A 41 -3.87 -15.90 -5.77
C ASP A 41 -4.67 -16.93 -4.96
N PHE A 42 -5.26 -16.52 -3.84
CA PHE A 42 -6.09 -17.38 -2.99
C PHE A 42 -6.91 -16.54 -2.02
N CYS A 43 -8.11 -16.98 -1.62
CA CYS A 43 -8.83 -16.36 -0.52
C CYS A 43 -9.45 -17.40 0.41
N SER A 44 -9.23 -17.21 1.70
CA SER A 44 -9.75 -18.10 2.74
C SER A 44 -10.34 -17.32 3.89
N CYS A 45 -11.24 -17.99 4.61
CA CYS A 45 -11.75 -17.49 5.87
C CYS A 45 -11.68 -18.56 6.97
N LYS A 46 -11.79 -18.09 8.21
CA LYS A 46 -11.87 -18.93 9.39
C LYS A 46 -12.92 -18.39 10.35
N ALA A 47 -13.79 -19.30 10.77
CA ALA A 47 -14.73 -19.10 11.84
C ALA A 47 -14.00 -19.10 13.19
N LEU A 48 -14.05 -17.99 13.93
CA LEU A 48 -13.44 -17.88 15.24
C LEU A 48 -14.53 -17.72 16.29
N MET A 49 -14.60 -18.68 17.22
CA MET A 49 -15.55 -18.67 18.33
C MET A 49 -14.86 -18.11 19.58
N PRO A 50 -15.26 -16.93 20.06
CA PRO A 50 -14.68 -16.37 21.28
C PRO A 50 -15.01 -17.20 22.51
N SER A 51 -14.13 -17.12 23.51
CA SER A 51 -14.35 -17.78 24.80
C SER A 51 -15.39 -16.99 25.63
N GLY A 52 -16.60 -17.52 25.84
CA GLY A 52 -17.67 -16.82 26.56
C GLY A 52 -18.96 -17.66 26.69
N PRO A 53 -20.01 -17.16 27.39
CA PRO A 53 -21.29 -17.86 27.46
C PRO A 53 -21.85 -18.05 26.05
N ALA A 54 -22.21 -19.28 25.70
CA ALA A 54 -22.76 -19.66 24.41
C ALA A 54 -24.10 -18.94 24.20
N VAL A 55 -24.05 -17.79 23.55
CA VAL A 55 -25.23 -17.05 23.13
C VAL A 55 -25.15 -16.98 21.62
N ASP A 56 -25.94 -17.86 21.00
CA ASP A 56 -26.15 -17.97 19.56
C ASP A 56 -24.93 -18.45 18.75
N SER A 57 -25.15 -18.95 17.53
CA SER A 57 -24.10 -19.38 16.58
C SER A 57 -23.26 -18.20 16.05
N SER A 58 -23.14 -17.12 16.82
CA SER A 58 -22.47 -15.88 16.44
C SER A 58 -20.98 -15.98 16.76
N GLY A 59 -20.14 -15.48 15.85
CA GLY A 59 -18.70 -15.54 15.98
C GLY A 59 -18.02 -14.40 15.23
N LEU A 60 -16.71 -14.52 15.11
CA LEU A 60 -15.91 -13.67 14.23
C LEU A 60 -15.56 -14.42 12.96
N LEU A 61 -15.54 -13.71 11.84
CA LEU A 61 -15.03 -14.21 10.57
C LEU A 61 -13.71 -13.49 10.26
N ALA A 62 -12.62 -14.24 10.30
CA ALA A 62 -11.30 -13.78 9.89
C ALA A 62 -11.09 -14.15 8.42
N ILE A 63 -10.79 -13.19 7.55
CA ILE A 63 -10.69 -13.38 6.10
C ILE A 63 -9.33 -12.87 5.62
N GLY A 64 -8.63 -13.70 4.84
CA GLY A 64 -7.40 -13.34 4.16
C GLY A 64 -7.48 -13.67 2.67
N CYS A 65 -7.32 -12.67 1.81
CA CYS A 65 -7.06 -12.89 0.39
C CYS A 65 -5.58 -12.56 0.09
N ILE A 66 -4.88 -13.47 -0.57
CA ILE A 66 -3.43 -13.49 -0.65
C ILE A 66 -2.95 -13.11 -2.05
N LEU A 67 -1.98 -12.19 -2.09
CA LEU A 67 -1.07 -12.04 -3.22
C LEU A 67 0.28 -12.58 -2.75
N SER A 68 0.66 -13.76 -3.19
CA SER A 68 1.89 -14.44 -2.77
C SER A 68 3.10 -13.71 -3.37
N GLN A 69 3.78 -12.93 -2.54
CA GLN A 69 5.01 -12.20 -2.91
C GLN A 69 6.27 -12.79 -2.31
N ARG A 70 6.15 -13.70 -1.32
CA ARG A 70 7.25 -14.31 -0.58
C ARG A 70 6.93 -15.75 -0.23
N GLY A 71 7.97 -16.59 -0.14
CA GLY A 71 7.82 -18.01 0.11
C GLY A 71 7.78 -18.85 -1.17
N SER A 72 7.96 -20.17 -1.02
CA SER A 72 7.91 -21.12 -2.14
C SER A 72 6.49 -21.43 -2.64
N SER A 73 5.47 -21.10 -1.85
CA SER A 73 4.06 -21.38 -2.14
C SER A 73 3.16 -20.31 -1.51
N VAL A 74 1.87 -20.35 -1.84
CA VAL A 74 0.88 -19.50 -1.19
C VAL A 74 0.78 -19.85 0.30
N THR A 75 1.04 -18.88 1.18
CA THR A 75 0.80 -19.00 2.62
C THR A 75 -0.64 -18.57 2.92
N ILE A 76 -1.46 -19.52 3.35
CA ILE A 76 -2.89 -19.34 3.65
C ILE A 76 -3.07 -18.51 4.92
N GLN A 77 -4.09 -17.66 4.97
CA GLN A 77 -4.42 -16.81 6.12
C GLN A 77 -5.89 -16.93 6.53
N PRO A 78 -6.24 -16.83 7.83
CA PRO A 78 -5.37 -16.51 8.96
C PRO A 78 -4.39 -17.64 9.32
N LEU A 79 -3.16 -17.27 9.64
CA LEU A 79 -2.21 -18.20 10.24
C LEU A 79 -2.58 -18.44 11.70
N SER A 80 -2.26 -19.61 12.26
CA SER A 80 -2.56 -19.91 13.66
C SER A 80 -1.44 -20.62 14.38
N THR A 81 -1.24 -20.28 15.65
CA THR A 81 -0.27 -20.94 16.53
C THR A 81 -0.77 -21.01 17.96
N ILE A 82 -0.20 -21.92 18.75
CA ILE A 82 -0.47 -22.05 20.19
C ILE A 82 0.84 -21.83 20.93
N SER A 83 0.88 -20.86 21.83
CA SER A 83 2.04 -20.60 22.67
C SER A 83 2.19 -21.71 23.69
N SER A 84 3.32 -22.43 23.65
CA SER A 84 3.62 -23.45 24.66
C SER A 84 3.89 -22.85 26.04
N LEU A 85 4.19 -21.54 26.13
CA LEU A 85 4.49 -20.84 27.37
C LEU A 85 3.22 -20.39 28.11
N THR A 86 2.23 -19.89 27.37
CA THR A 86 1.02 -19.28 27.93
C THR A 86 -0.26 -20.10 27.67
N ASN A 87 -0.17 -21.14 26.84
CA ASN A 87 -1.30 -21.91 26.31
C ASN A 87 -2.34 -21.06 25.57
N LYS A 88 -1.95 -19.86 25.12
CA LYS A 88 -2.79 -18.96 24.32
C LYS A 88 -2.77 -19.38 22.86
N THR A 89 -3.92 -19.27 22.21
CA THR A 89 -4.04 -19.46 20.76
C THR A 89 -4.04 -18.10 20.06
N TYR A 90 -3.23 -17.98 19.03
CA TYR A 90 -3.09 -16.77 18.22
C TYR A 90 -3.53 -17.01 16.78
N TYR A 91 -4.29 -16.07 16.22
CA TYR A 91 -4.66 -16.03 14.80
C TYR A 91 -4.13 -14.74 14.17
N LEU A 92 -3.28 -14.85 13.16
CA LEU A 92 -2.64 -13.72 12.49
C LEU A 92 -3.17 -13.56 11.05
N LEU A 93 -3.69 -12.36 10.77
CA LEU A 93 -3.89 -11.83 9.43
C LEU A 93 -2.82 -10.79 9.15
N TRP A 94 -2.07 -10.97 8.07
CA TRP A 94 -0.88 -10.20 7.71
C TRP A 94 -0.94 -9.68 6.27
N ASN A 95 -0.77 -8.38 6.12
CA ASN A 95 -0.62 -7.70 4.85
C ASN A 95 0.64 -6.85 4.88
N GLY A 96 1.79 -7.43 4.55
CA GLY A 96 3.06 -6.70 4.59
C GLY A 96 4.25 -7.52 4.16
N GLU A 97 5.41 -6.89 4.19
CA GLU A 97 6.70 -7.51 3.91
C GLU A 97 7.73 -7.04 4.94
N VAL A 98 8.45 -7.99 5.53
CA VAL A 98 9.55 -7.68 6.45
C VAL A 98 10.87 -7.64 5.66
N PHE A 99 11.47 -6.46 5.51
CA PHE A 99 12.78 -6.32 4.84
C PHE A 99 13.93 -6.41 5.83
N HIS A 100 13.78 -5.75 6.98
CA HIS A 100 14.72 -5.91 8.09
C HIS A 100 13.99 -6.07 9.43
N PHE A 101 14.72 -6.56 10.42
CA PHE A 101 14.30 -6.66 11.80
C PHE A 101 15.39 -6.08 12.71
N ALA A 102 15.00 -5.38 13.79
CA ALA A 102 15.95 -4.68 14.67
C ALA A 102 16.98 -5.62 15.33
N ASP A 103 16.54 -6.80 15.76
CA ASP A 103 17.44 -7.85 16.26
C ASP A 103 18.16 -8.54 15.09
N LYS A 104 19.50 -8.45 15.08
CA LYS A 104 20.34 -8.97 13.99
C LYS A 104 20.30 -10.49 13.81
N LEU A 105 20.07 -11.26 14.87
CA LEU A 105 19.98 -12.73 14.77
C LEU A 105 18.64 -13.13 14.17
N ILE A 106 17.57 -12.42 14.55
CA ILE A 106 16.24 -12.63 13.99
C ILE A 106 16.18 -12.12 12.54
N ASP A 107 16.81 -10.98 12.23
CA ASP A 107 16.85 -10.36 10.90
C ASP A 107 17.29 -11.34 9.81
N GLN A 108 18.31 -12.15 10.09
CA GLN A 108 18.82 -13.16 9.15
C GLN A 108 17.76 -14.15 8.68
N ARG A 109 16.77 -14.45 9.54
CA ARG A 109 15.68 -15.38 9.20
C ARG A 109 14.80 -14.81 8.09
N PHE A 110 14.68 -13.48 8.01
CA PHE A 110 13.88 -12.82 6.99
C PHE A 110 14.62 -12.71 5.64
N HIS A 111 15.92 -12.96 5.54
CA HIS A 111 16.65 -12.73 4.28
C HIS A 111 16.62 -13.89 3.28
N ASP A 112 15.86 -14.94 3.59
CA ASP A 112 15.57 -16.04 2.65
C ASP A 112 14.27 -15.76 1.88
N PRO A 113 14.32 -15.56 0.54
CA PRO A 113 13.11 -15.34 -0.27
C PRO A 113 12.18 -16.55 -0.34
N LEU A 114 12.68 -17.76 -0.04
CA LEU A 114 11.89 -19.00 -0.05
C LEU A 114 11.09 -19.19 1.24
N VAL A 115 11.35 -18.39 2.28
CA VAL A 115 10.61 -18.41 3.54
C VAL A 115 9.62 -17.25 3.56
N ASN A 116 8.36 -17.55 3.87
CA ASN A 116 7.35 -16.51 4.05
C ASN A 116 7.57 -15.81 5.40
N ASP A 117 7.53 -14.48 5.39
CA ASP A 117 7.79 -13.65 6.56
C ASP A 117 6.68 -13.72 7.60
N ALA A 118 5.42 -13.96 7.20
CA ALA A 118 4.33 -14.17 8.13
C ALA A 118 4.52 -15.43 8.98
N ASP A 119 5.12 -16.49 8.43
CA ASP A 119 5.44 -17.72 9.17
C ASP A 119 6.52 -17.47 10.25
N ILE A 120 7.53 -16.66 9.91
CA ILE A 120 8.55 -16.23 10.87
C ILE A 120 7.90 -15.40 11.98
N LEU A 121 7.07 -14.42 11.63
CA LEU A 121 6.35 -13.59 12.60
C LEU A 121 5.47 -14.44 13.52
N LEU A 122 4.74 -15.41 12.98
CA LEU A 122 3.91 -16.32 13.77
C LEU A 122 4.73 -17.13 14.79
N SER A 123 5.94 -17.57 14.41
CA SER A 123 6.85 -18.24 15.35
C SER A 123 7.33 -17.32 16.47
N LEU A 124 7.59 -16.05 16.17
CA LEU A 124 8.00 -15.06 17.17
C LEU A 124 6.83 -14.70 18.11
N ILE A 125 5.61 -14.61 17.58
CA ILE A 125 4.38 -14.40 18.37
C ILE A 125 4.14 -15.56 19.32
N ARG A 126 4.32 -16.81 18.85
CA ARG A 126 4.19 -18.01 19.69
C ARG A 126 5.09 -17.95 20.93
N ASP A 127 6.29 -17.44 20.74
CA ASP A 127 7.35 -17.40 21.75
C ASP A 127 7.27 -16.14 22.64
N ALA A 128 6.37 -15.20 22.32
CA ALA A 128 6.08 -14.04 23.16
C ALA A 128 5.08 -14.40 24.27
N ASP A 129 5.47 -14.16 25.52
CA ASP A 129 4.70 -14.49 26.73
C ASP A 129 4.07 -13.26 27.39
N THR A 130 4.51 -12.04 27.06
CA THR A 130 3.97 -10.78 27.58
C THR A 130 3.53 -9.83 26.47
N LEU A 131 2.65 -8.89 26.85
CA LEU A 131 2.19 -7.80 26.00
C LEU A 131 3.38 -6.97 25.47
N GLU A 132 4.33 -6.63 26.34
CA GLU A 132 5.50 -5.83 25.98
C GLU A 132 6.34 -6.53 24.91
N LYS A 133 6.55 -7.85 25.01
CA LYS A 133 7.30 -8.60 23.98
C LYS A 133 6.59 -8.59 22.63
N LEU A 134 5.25 -8.76 22.62
CA LEU A 134 4.46 -8.66 21.39
C LEU A 134 4.54 -7.26 20.77
N LEU A 135 4.45 -6.22 21.58
CA LEU A 135 4.56 -4.84 21.11
C LEU A 135 5.96 -4.51 20.57
N CYS A 136 7.01 -4.94 21.28
CA CYS A 136 8.41 -4.82 20.83
C CYS A 136 8.69 -5.58 19.54
N LEU A 137 8.04 -6.74 19.34
CA LEU A 137 8.13 -7.49 18.10
C LEU A 137 7.64 -6.64 16.92
N PHE A 138 6.45 -6.03 17.03
CA PHE A 138 5.90 -5.21 15.94
C PHE A 138 6.70 -3.92 15.72
N SER A 139 7.24 -3.29 16.77
CA SER A 139 8.09 -2.10 16.62
C SER A 139 9.45 -2.39 16.00
N SER A 140 9.93 -3.64 16.07
CA SER A 140 11.20 -4.08 15.50
C SER A 140 11.15 -4.34 13.99
N ILE A 141 9.96 -4.34 13.38
CA ILE A 141 9.77 -4.63 11.95
C ILE A 141 10.14 -3.41 11.10
N GLN A 142 11.05 -3.59 10.15
CA GLN A 142 11.34 -2.61 9.09
C GLN A 142 10.79 -3.10 7.76
N GLY A 143 9.61 -2.57 7.42
CA GLY A 143 8.91 -2.88 6.18
C GLY A 143 7.48 -2.35 6.21
N PRO A 144 6.79 -2.33 5.07
CA PRO A 144 5.38 -1.94 5.01
C PRO A 144 4.51 -3.08 5.56
N PHE A 145 3.55 -2.77 6.43
CA PHE A 145 2.64 -3.78 6.96
C PHE A 145 1.33 -3.21 7.49
N ALA A 146 0.30 -4.05 7.48
CA ALA A 146 -0.89 -3.95 8.30
C ALA A 146 -1.23 -5.34 8.82
N PHE A 147 -1.74 -5.44 10.05
CA PHE A 147 -2.02 -6.73 10.66
C PHE A 147 -3.25 -6.70 11.55
N ILE A 148 -3.83 -7.89 11.77
CA ILE A 148 -4.82 -8.17 12.80
C ILE A 148 -4.39 -9.48 13.47
N LEU A 149 -4.23 -9.47 14.79
CA LEU A 149 -3.85 -10.60 15.60
C LEU A 149 -4.91 -10.81 16.67
N ILE A 150 -5.52 -11.99 16.72
CA ILE A 150 -6.54 -12.36 17.71
C ILE A 150 -5.94 -13.36 18.70
N GLU A 151 -6.14 -13.12 20.00
CA GLU A 151 -5.66 -13.94 21.11
C GLU A 151 -6.82 -14.56 21.89
N PHE A 152 -6.76 -15.87 22.10
CA PHE A 152 -7.65 -16.63 22.99
C PHE A 152 -6.87 -17.31 24.12
N PRO A 153 -7.47 -17.53 25.31
CA PRO A 153 -8.90 -17.32 25.65
C PRO A 153 -9.25 -15.94 26.22
N THR A 154 -8.29 -15.02 26.28
CA THR A 154 -8.49 -13.65 26.80
C THR A 154 -9.39 -12.77 25.92
N ASN A 155 -9.63 -13.19 24.67
CA ASN A 155 -10.39 -12.48 23.65
C ASN A 155 -9.84 -11.06 23.37
N LEU A 156 -8.51 -10.94 23.36
CA LEU A 156 -7.81 -9.68 23.06
C LEU A 156 -7.46 -9.63 21.56
N ILE A 157 -7.63 -8.47 20.95
CA ILE A 157 -7.29 -8.24 19.54
C ILE A 157 -6.22 -7.16 19.46
N TYR A 158 -5.20 -7.39 18.64
CA TYR A 158 -4.14 -6.45 18.31
C TYR A 158 -4.21 -6.11 16.84
N PHE A 159 -4.07 -4.84 16.48
CA PHE A 159 -4.14 -4.42 15.09
C PHE A 159 -3.39 -3.11 14.90
N GLY A 160 -2.93 -2.87 13.68
CA GLY A 160 -2.14 -1.67 13.40
C GLY A 160 -1.50 -1.73 12.03
N ARG A 161 -0.76 -0.66 11.72
CA ARG A 161 -0.06 -0.47 10.46
C ARG A 161 1.35 0.04 10.71
N ASP A 162 2.23 -0.16 9.75
CA ASP A 162 3.60 0.34 9.81
C ASP A 162 3.65 1.86 10.06
N PRO A 163 4.75 2.40 10.64
CA PRO A 163 4.84 3.81 11.04
C PRO A 163 4.55 4.83 9.93
N LEU A 164 4.74 4.45 8.66
CA LEU A 164 4.47 5.34 7.51
C LEU A 164 3.08 5.13 6.91
N GLY A 165 2.30 4.15 7.37
CA GLY A 165 0.96 3.86 6.87
C GLY A 165 0.91 3.34 5.43
N ARG A 166 1.96 2.64 4.97
CA ARG A 166 2.08 2.20 3.56
C ARG A 166 1.10 1.09 3.18
N ARG A 167 0.61 0.33 4.15
CA ARG A 167 -0.48 -0.64 3.95
C ARG A 167 -1.76 -0.08 4.55
N SER A 168 -2.86 -0.22 3.81
CA SER A 168 -4.17 0.27 4.23
C SER A 168 -4.79 -0.61 5.31
N LEU A 169 -5.39 0.03 6.30
CA LEU A 169 -6.25 -0.60 7.30
C LEU A 169 -7.32 0.42 7.70
N VAL A 170 -8.58 0.02 7.58
CA VAL A 170 -9.76 0.81 7.92
C VAL A 170 -10.55 0.06 8.99
N ALA A 171 -11.30 0.79 9.80
CA ALA A 171 -12.20 0.22 10.78
C ALA A 171 -13.57 0.87 10.68
N ARG A 172 -14.62 0.15 11.03
CA ARG A 172 -15.97 0.69 11.12
C ARG A 172 -16.37 0.90 12.57
N CYS A 173 -16.85 2.10 12.87
CA CYS A 173 -17.34 2.52 14.17
C CYS A 173 -18.86 2.43 14.23
N LEU A 174 -19.39 1.80 15.28
CA LEU A 174 -20.80 1.90 15.66
C LEU A 174 -21.02 3.20 16.45
N ALA A 175 -22.12 3.89 16.20
CA ALA A 175 -22.45 5.12 16.93
C ALA A 175 -22.57 4.85 18.44
N VAL A 176 -21.93 5.72 19.21
CA VAL A 176 -21.67 5.65 20.66
C VAL A 176 -22.98 5.59 21.45
N SER A 177 -23.06 4.73 22.48
CA SER A 177 -24.10 4.82 23.52
C SER A 177 -23.85 6.06 24.38
N ASP A 178 -24.87 6.91 24.51
CA ASP A 178 -24.86 8.06 25.41
C ASP A 178 -24.36 7.64 26.81
N GLU A 179 -23.51 8.50 27.37
CA GLU A 179 -22.95 8.54 28.74
C GLU A 179 -21.43 8.23 28.85
N ASP A 180 -20.80 7.37 28.03
CA ASP A 180 -19.33 7.17 28.05
C ASP A 180 -18.75 7.04 26.62
N SER A 181 -18.14 8.13 26.13
CA SER A 181 -17.72 8.30 24.72
C SER A 181 -16.53 7.42 24.29
N HIS A 182 -16.72 6.11 24.17
CA HIS A 182 -15.78 5.19 23.54
C HIS A 182 -16.32 4.77 22.17
N MET A 183 -15.51 4.92 21.11
CA MET A 183 -15.88 4.35 19.82
C MET A 183 -15.79 2.84 19.89
N VAL A 184 -16.90 2.19 19.56
CA VAL A 184 -17.00 0.73 19.46
C VAL A 184 -16.76 0.35 18.02
N LEU A 185 -15.82 -0.55 17.76
CA LEU A 185 -15.53 -1.05 16.42
C LEU A 185 -16.25 -2.38 16.20
N ASP A 186 -16.69 -2.67 14.98
CA ASP A 186 -17.32 -3.96 14.66
C ASP A 186 -16.70 -4.66 13.45
N CYS A 187 -15.82 -3.95 12.74
CA CYS A 187 -15.12 -4.45 11.57
C CYS A 187 -13.76 -3.77 11.44
N ILE A 188 -12.74 -4.55 11.12
CA ILE A 188 -11.42 -4.07 10.71
C ILE A 188 -11.11 -4.71 9.36
N SER A 189 -10.73 -3.94 8.35
CA SER A 189 -10.48 -4.44 7.01
C SER A 189 -9.40 -3.62 6.29
N SER A 190 -8.70 -4.23 5.35
CA SER A 190 -7.74 -3.52 4.49
C SER A 190 -8.37 -2.51 3.53
N VAL A 191 -9.68 -2.63 3.27
CA VAL A 191 -10.50 -1.73 2.43
C VAL A 191 -11.90 -1.60 3.01
N VAL A 192 -12.58 -0.51 2.69
CA VAL A 192 -13.99 -0.33 3.07
C VAL A 192 -14.85 -1.41 2.42
N LEU A 193 -15.62 -2.12 3.23
CA LEU A 193 -16.61 -3.12 2.79
C LEU A 193 -17.98 -2.45 2.78
N LEU A 194 -18.59 -2.34 1.59
CA LEU A 194 -19.89 -1.72 1.41
C LEU A 194 -20.98 -2.77 1.54
N SER A 195 -22.07 -2.45 2.23
CA SER A 195 -23.23 -3.34 2.31
C SER A 195 -23.87 -3.52 0.93
N CYS A 196 -24.36 -4.72 0.65
CA CYS A 196 -25.12 -5.02 -0.57
C CYS A 196 -26.54 -4.42 -0.56
N SER A 197 -27.02 -3.89 0.57
CA SER A 197 -28.36 -3.28 0.66
C SER A 197 -28.36 -1.83 0.17
N GLU A 198 -29.19 -1.51 -0.82
CA GLU A 198 -29.27 -0.18 -1.46
C GLU A 198 -29.75 0.97 -0.53
N GLN A 199 -30.19 0.68 0.70
CA GLN A 199 -30.82 1.67 1.58
C GLN A 199 -29.89 2.44 2.53
N ASN A 200 -28.62 2.04 2.72
CA ASN A 200 -27.76 2.67 3.74
C ASN A 200 -26.59 3.49 3.15
N LYS A 201 -26.88 4.73 2.72
CA LYS A 201 -25.84 5.78 2.62
C LYS A 201 -25.15 6.08 3.97
N ALA A 202 -25.71 5.57 5.06
CA ALA A 202 -25.14 5.62 6.41
C ALA A 202 -23.90 4.71 6.57
N ASP A 203 -23.77 3.64 5.79
CA ASP A 203 -22.69 2.67 5.97
C ASP A 203 -21.32 3.23 5.58
N GLU A 204 -21.25 4.19 4.65
CA GLU A 204 -20.00 4.91 4.30
C GLU A 204 -19.52 5.82 5.44
N GLN A 205 -20.43 6.31 6.30
CA GLN A 205 -20.13 7.33 7.31
C GLN A 205 -19.51 6.76 8.59
N GLY A 206 -19.64 5.45 8.82
CA GLY A 206 -19.06 4.78 9.99
C GLY A 206 -17.60 4.35 9.80
N TRP A 207 -17.07 4.40 8.58
CA TRP A 207 -15.69 3.96 8.31
C TRP A 207 -14.67 5.07 8.61
N ILE A 208 -13.55 4.65 9.18
CA ILE A 208 -12.39 5.49 9.43
C ILE A 208 -11.14 4.79 8.92
N GLU A 209 -10.17 5.57 8.44
CA GLU A 209 -8.83 5.06 8.22
C GLU A 209 -8.13 4.97 9.58
N LEU A 210 -7.58 3.79 9.89
CA LEU A 210 -6.88 3.61 11.15
C LEU A 210 -5.58 4.43 11.12
N PRO A 211 -5.30 5.32 12.07
CA PRO A 211 -4.04 6.08 12.06
C PRO A 211 -2.82 5.16 12.11
N ALA A 212 -1.77 5.51 11.38
CA ALA A 212 -0.47 4.84 11.44
C ALA A 212 0.32 5.24 12.70
N SER A 213 -0.37 5.41 13.84
CA SER A 213 0.20 6.01 15.04
C SER A 213 0.84 4.99 15.98
N GLY A 214 0.46 3.71 15.88
CA GLY A 214 0.92 2.68 16.81
C GLY A 214 0.26 1.34 16.61
N VAL A 215 0.45 0.47 17.60
CA VAL A 215 -0.34 -0.76 17.77
C VAL A 215 -1.56 -0.44 18.61
N TYR A 216 -2.73 -0.91 18.19
CA TYR A 216 -3.97 -0.83 18.93
C TYR A 216 -4.30 -2.18 19.53
N THR A 217 -4.78 -2.19 20.77
CA THR A 217 -5.36 -3.39 21.40
C THR A 217 -6.82 -3.13 21.72
N ALA A 218 -7.70 -4.10 21.54
CA ALA A 218 -9.11 -3.99 21.92
C ALA A 218 -9.65 -5.30 22.52
N GLN A 219 -10.53 -5.17 23.50
CA GLN A 219 -11.23 -6.29 24.11
C GLN A 219 -12.47 -6.64 23.28
N LEU A 220 -12.63 -7.93 23.00
CA LEU A 220 -13.83 -8.41 22.34
C LEU A 220 -15.00 -8.50 23.32
N LEU A 221 -16.15 -7.96 22.92
CA LEU A 221 -17.39 -7.94 23.70
C LEU A 221 -18.56 -8.40 22.83
N HIS A 222 -19.42 -9.27 23.34
CA HIS A 222 -20.67 -9.65 22.67
C HIS A 222 -21.78 -8.68 23.08
N THR A 223 -22.50 -8.15 22.08
CA THR A 223 -23.65 -7.26 22.29
C THR A 223 -24.88 -7.83 21.57
N LYS A 224 -26.04 -7.21 21.78
CA LYS A 224 -27.28 -7.54 21.05
C LYS A 224 -27.15 -7.43 19.51
N ASN A 225 -26.17 -6.67 19.02
CA ASN A 225 -25.94 -6.45 17.60
C ASN A 225 -24.76 -7.30 17.06
N GLY A 226 -24.27 -8.26 17.85
CA GLY A 226 -23.11 -9.09 17.53
C GLY A 226 -21.84 -8.69 18.29
N TRP A 227 -20.72 -9.23 17.83
CA TRP A 227 -19.40 -9.01 18.42
C TRP A 227 -18.84 -7.65 18.06
N CYS A 228 -18.23 -6.97 19.03
CA CYS A 228 -17.59 -5.69 18.84
C CYS A 228 -16.28 -5.59 19.63
N PHE A 229 -15.44 -4.62 19.23
CA PHE A 229 -14.14 -4.35 19.81
C PHE A 229 -14.25 -3.08 20.65
N THR A 230 -14.04 -3.23 21.95
CA THR A 230 -14.18 -2.18 22.98
C THR A 230 -12.88 -2.02 23.77
N ASN A 231 -12.85 -1.08 24.71
CA ASN A 231 -11.68 -0.83 25.57
C ASN A 231 -10.37 -0.69 24.78
N THR A 232 -10.44 0.00 23.64
CA THR A 232 -9.28 0.16 22.77
C THR A 232 -8.18 0.92 23.52
N THR A 233 -6.92 0.48 23.42
CA THR A 233 -5.71 1.18 23.88
C THR A 233 -4.75 1.35 22.70
N MET A 234 -4.10 2.50 22.57
CA MET A 234 -3.08 2.73 21.52
C MET A 234 -1.68 2.82 22.14
N TYR A 235 -0.74 2.08 21.58
CA TYR A 235 0.69 2.05 21.93
C TYR A 235 1.48 2.76 20.82
N PRO A 236 1.88 4.03 21.02
CA PRO A 236 2.44 4.84 19.94
C PRO A 236 3.78 4.30 19.45
N TRP A 237 4.05 4.43 18.14
CA TRP A 237 5.37 4.11 17.60
C TRP A 237 6.45 5.02 18.17
N SER A 238 6.19 6.32 18.28
CA SER A 238 7.09 7.32 18.85
C SER A 238 6.32 8.48 19.49
N LYS A 239 7.03 9.45 20.08
CA LYS A 239 6.44 10.68 20.61
C LYS A 239 5.77 11.51 19.51
N GLU A 240 6.40 11.60 18.34
CA GLU A 240 5.86 12.31 17.17
C GLU A 240 4.57 11.66 16.67
N HIS A 241 4.49 10.33 16.68
CA HIS A 241 3.26 9.62 16.33
C HIS A 241 2.14 9.85 17.35
N LEU A 242 2.47 9.96 18.64
CA LEU A 242 1.51 10.32 19.68
C LEU A 242 1.00 11.77 19.50
N GLU A 243 1.89 12.71 19.17
CA GLU A 243 1.52 14.09 18.87
C GLU A 243 0.60 14.17 17.63
N ALA A 244 0.97 13.50 16.55
CA ALA A 244 0.16 13.42 15.34
C ALA A 244 -1.21 12.80 15.59
N TRP A 245 -1.26 11.72 16.38
CA TRP A 245 -2.51 11.09 16.79
C TRP A 245 -3.40 12.04 17.59
N SER A 246 -2.83 12.76 18.56
CA SER A 246 -3.55 13.71 19.41
C SER A 246 -4.18 14.86 18.61
N LEU A 247 -3.59 15.22 17.46
CA LEU A 247 -4.12 16.23 16.55
C LEU A 247 -5.18 15.69 15.58
N SER A 248 -5.24 14.38 15.35
CA SER A 248 -6.08 13.75 14.31
C SER A 248 -7.60 13.78 14.62
N GLN A 249 -8.00 14.18 15.83
CA GLN A 249 -9.39 14.19 16.31
C GLN A 249 -10.09 12.82 16.29
N LEU A 250 -9.35 11.73 16.04
CA LEU A 250 -9.89 10.37 15.98
C LEU A 250 -10.02 9.77 17.38
N ASN A 251 -11.24 9.72 17.90
CA ASN A 251 -11.58 9.23 19.24
C ASN A 251 -11.72 7.69 19.31
N ILE A 252 -10.88 6.95 18.58
CA ILE A 252 -10.92 5.47 18.59
C ILE A 252 -10.54 4.91 19.98
N THR A 253 -9.73 5.66 20.73
CA THR A 253 -9.34 5.33 22.10
C THR A 253 -9.10 6.60 22.93
N LYS A 254 -9.27 6.49 24.26
CA LYS A 254 -8.80 7.47 25.24
C LYS A 254 -7.63 6.95 26.08
N GLN A 255 -7.28 5.67 25.93
CA GLN A 255 -6.22 5.00 26.68
C GLN A 255 -4.95 4.93 25.82
N ILE A 256 -3.88 5.50 26.34
CA ILE A 256 -2.57 5.53 25.71
C ILE A 256 -1.63 4.68 26.54
N GLY A 257 -1.05 3.67 25.91
CA GLY A 257 0.00 2.84 26.50
C GLY A 257 1.36 3.55 26.51
N PHE A 258 2.41 2.79 26.82
CA PHE A 258 3.78 3.31 26.71
C PHE A 258 4.18 3.46 25.23
N VAL A 259 5.12 4.37 24.97
CA VAL A 259 5.70 4.58 23.64
C VAL A 259 6.65 3.43 23.31
N LEU A 260 6.51 2.84 22.11
CA LEU A 260 7.21 1.61 21.72
C LEU A 260 8.65 1.82 21.27
N ALA A 261 9.00 2.98 20.72
CA ALA A 261 10.38 3.27 20.33
C ALA A 261 11.24 3.66 21.53
N ASN A 262 12.44 3.07 21.58
CA ASN A 262 13.56 3.66 22.31
C ASN A 262 13.98 4.96 21.62
N GLU A 263 14.44 5.96 22.38
CA GLU A 263 14.95 7.26 21.89
C GLU A 263 16.24 7.16 21.05
N GLU A 264 16.44 6.08 20.29
CA GLU A 264 17.46 6.06 19.25
C GLU A 264 17.00 6.99 18.12
N HIS A 265 17.36 8.26 18.35
CA HIS A 265 17.40 9.34 17.40
C HIS A 265 17.80 8.77 16.04
N PHE A 266 17.07 9.15 14.98
CA PHE A 266 17.54 9.04 13.61
C PHE A 266 19.06 9.26 13.62
N PRO A 267 19.86 8.30 13.10
CA PRO A 267 21.31 8.36 13.25
C PRO A 267 21.76 9.76 12.85
N SER A 268 22.28 10.50 13.84
CA SER A 268 22.62 11.89 13.62
C SER A 268 23.70 11.92 12.55
N LEU A 269 23.56 12.86 11.61
CA LEU A 269 24.62 13.07 10.63
C LEU A 269 25.93 13.31 11.40
N PRO A 270 27.01 12.59 11.07
CA PRO A 270 28.30 12.85 11.68
C PRO A 270 28.62 14.34 11.55
N PRO A 271 29.10 15.02 12.62
CA PRO A 271 29.37 16.46 12.56
C PRO A 271 30.34 16.90 11.44
N ALA A 272 31.14 15.97 10.93
CA ALA A 272 32.10 16.17 9.84
C ALA A 272 31.67 15.54 8.50
N ALA A 273 30.39 15.18 8.33
CA ALA A 273 29.89 14.60 7.08
C ALA A 273 30.04 15.60 5.93
N SER A 274 30.80 15.24 4.90
CA SER A 274 30.89 16.01 3.65
C SER A 274 29.64 15.80 2.79
N PHE A 275 29.38 16.72 1.88
CA PHE A 275 28.30 16.57 0.90
C PHE A 275 28.43 15.26 0.11
N ASP A 276 29.65 14.96 -0.37
CA ASP A 276 29.92 13.74 -1.13
C ASP A 276 29.62 12.48 -0.31
N TRP A 277 30.02 12.46 0.97
CA TRP A 277 29.72 11.34 1.86
C TRP A 277 28.22 11.14 2.07
N VAL A 278 27.47 12.24 2.24
CA VAL A 278 26.00 12.18 2.38
C VAL A 278 25.36 11.62 1.10
N CYS A 279 25.82 12.07 -0.08
CA CYS A 279 25.35 11.54 -1.36
C CYS A 279 25.66 10.04 -1.51
N GLU A 280 26.86 9.60 -1.12
CA GLU A 280 27.27 8.19 -1.18
C GLU A 280 26.41 7.32 -0.25
N GLU A 281 26.23 7.72 1.01
CA GLU A 281 25.41 6.97 1.95
C GLU A 281 23.93 6.97 1.55
N PHE A 282 23.40 8.09 1.05
CA PHE A 282 22.04 8.14 0.51
C PHE A 282 21.86 7.17 -0.66
N LEU A 283 22.78 7.18 -1.63
CA LEU A 283 22.75 6.25 -2.76
C LEU A 283 22.85 4.80 -2.30
N LYS A 284 23.69 4.50 -1.30
CA LYS A 284 23.86 3.16 -0.72
C LYS A 284 22.60 2.68 -0.01
N LEU A 285 21.92 3.54 0.73
CA LEU A 285 20.63 3.23 1.37
C LEU A 285 19.55 2.98 0.31
N LEU A 286 19.47 3.82 -0.71
CA LEU A 286 18.50 3.67 -1.80
C LEU A 286 18.77 2.38 -2.61
N CYS A 287 20.04 2.09 -2.91
CA CYS A 287 20.47 0.83 -3.53
C CYS A 287 20.05 -0.38 -2.69
N SER A 288 20.27 -0.34 -1.37
CA SER A 288 19.88 -1.43 -0.46
C SER A 288 18.35 -1.62 -0.47
N ALA A 289 17.59 -0.54 -0.37
CA ALA A 289 16.13 -0.59 -0.41
C ALA A 289 15.57 -1.22 -1.69
N VAL A 290 16.13 -0.91 -2.86
CA VAL A 290 15.74 -1.53 -4.15
C VAL A 290 16.21 -2.98 -4.22
N ARG A 291 17.47 -3.25 -3.89
CA ARG A 291 18.05 -4.61 -3.88
C ARG A 291 17.21 -5.56 -3.05
N ASP A 292 16.84 -5.17 -1.85
CA ASP A 292 16.16 -6.07 -0.90
C ASP A 292 14.71 -6.35 -1.37
N ARG A 293 14.04 -5.37 -1.99
CA ARG A 293 12.73 -5.56 -2.66
C ARG A 293 12.80 -6.48 -3.87
N VAL A 294 13.89 -6.43 -4.65
CA VAL A 294 14.09 -7.32 -5.79
C VAL A 294 14.44 -8.73 -5.33
N ARG A 295 15.36 -8.85 -4.37
CA ARG A 295 15.87 -10.13 -3.86
C ARG A 295 14.78 -10.94 -3.16
N LEU A 296 13.93 -10.28 -2.38
CA LEU A 296 12.92 -10.94 -1.54
C LEU A 296 11.57 -11.14 -2.24
N ALA A 297 11.41 -10.61 -3.45
CA ALA A 297 10.21 -10.82 -4.25
C ALA A 297 10.14 -12.22 -4.88
N SER A 298 8.91 -12.67 -5.14
CA SER A 298 8.59 -13.92 -5.84
C SER A 298 9.48 -14.16 -7.06
N SER A 299 9.96 -15.39 -7.21
CA SER A 299 10.75 -15.88 -8.35
C SER A 299 9.96 -15.96 -9.67
N THR A 300 8.63 -15.77 -9.61
CA THR A 300 7.72 -15.86 -10.76
C THR A 300 6.91 -14.59 -10.95
N CYS A 301 6.54 -14.33 -12.22
CA CYS A 301 5.59 -13.27 -12.58
C CYS A 301 4.15 -13.75 -12.39
N THR A 302 3.17 -12.85 -12.51
CA THR A 302 1.74 -13.15 -12.32
C THR A 302 1.26 -14.29 -13.22
N ASN A 303 1.64 -14.29 -14.50
CA ASN A 303 1.20 -15.32 -15.45
C ASN A 303 1.80 -16.70 -15.15
N CYS A 304 3.08 -16.73 -14.76
CA CYS A 304 3.77 -17.99 -14.43
C CYS A 304 3.34 -18.57 -13.08
N SER A 305 2.91 -17.74 -12.12
CA SER A 305 2.37 -18.25 -10.86
C SER A 305 1.01 -18.93 -11.02
N LEU A 306 0.22 -18.52 -12.03
CA LEU A 306 -1.10 -19.12 -12.31
C LEU A 306 -0.99 -20.44 -13.07
N TRP A 307 0.05 -20.62 -13.88
CA TRP A 307 0.25 -21.82 -14.71
C TRP A 307 1.68 -22.35 -14.59
N PRO A 308 2.01 -23.09 -13.50
CA PRO A 308 3.32 -23.68 -13.35
C PRO A 308 3.55 -24.67 -14.49
N LYS A 309 4.47 -24.37 -15.41
CA LYS A 309 4.91 -25.36 -16.40
C LYS A 309 5.55 -26.52 -15.63
N THR A 310 5.14 -27.74 -15.93
CA THR A 310 5.61 -28.98 -15.26
C THR A 310 7.10 -29.29 -15.48
N HIS A 311 7.79 -28.52 -16.32
CA HIS A 311 9.22 -28.64 -16.56
C HIS A 311 9.82 -27.26 -16.81
N GLU A 312 10.52 -26.71 -15.80
CA GLU A 312 11.92 -26.28 -15.87
C GLU A 312 12.29 -25.53 -14.58
N ALA A 313 13.38 -25.96 -13.95
CA ALA A 313 13.98 -25.36 -12.76
C ALA A 313 14.66 -24.01 -13.04
N ALA A 314 14.33 -23.34 -14.15
CA ALA A 314 14.85 -22.05 -14.57
C ALA A 314 13.75 -21.00 -14.41
N GLY A 315 14.06 -19.88 -13.76
CA GLY A 315 13.10 -18.83 -13.42
C GLY A 315 12.33 -18.27 -14.62
N CYS A 316 11.29 -17.48 -14.31
CA CYS A 316 10.47 -16.83 -15.32
C CYS A 316 11.28 -15.78 -16.13
N GLY A 317 11.34 -15.91 -17.46
CA GLY A 317 11.95 -14.93 -18.37
C GLY A 317 11.06 -13.72 -18.70
N HIS A 318 9.84 -13.66 -18.17
CA HIS A 318 8.98 -12.49 -18.29
C HIS A 318 9.37 -11.39 -17.31
N SER A 319 8.85 -10.18 -17.54
CA SER A 319 8.96 -9.07 -16.60
C SER A 319 8.29 -9.42 -15.27
N ARG A 320 9.10 -9.62 -14.22
CA ARG A 320 8.62 -9.82 -12.84
C ARG A 320 8.34 -8.50 -12.13
N PHE A 321 9.00 -7.44 -12.61
CA PHE A 321 9.03 -6.13 -11.98
C PHE A 321 8.61 -5.05 -12.96
N GLY A 322 7.69 -4.21 -12.52
CA GLY A 322 7.30 -2.99 -13.21
C GLY A 322 7.71 -1.75 -12.42
N VAL A 323 7.78 -0.61 -13.10
CA VAL A 323 7.91 0.72 -12.50
C VAL A 323 6.77 1.57 -13.03
N LEU A 324 5.97 2.19 -12.17
CA LEU A 324 5.06 3.25 -12.61
C LEU A 324 5.90 4.46 -13.02
N PHE A 325 5.95 4.71 -14.32
CA PHE A 325 7.00 5.49 -14.95
C PHE A 325 6.42 6.75 -15.60
N SER A 326 6.45 7.87 -14.87
CA SER A 326 6.08 9.18 -15.42
C SER A 326 7.19 9.79 -16.29
N GLY A 327 8.42 9.27 -16.18
CA GLY A 327 9.61 9.88 -16.76
C GLY A 327 10.23 10.96 -15.88
N GLY A 328 9.55 11.38 -14.81
CA GLY A 328 10.12 12.28 -13.81
C GLY A 328 11.33 11.66 -13.10
N LEU A 329 12.09 12.50 -12.40
CA LEU A 329 13.35 12.15 -11.74
C LEU A 329 13.22 10.88 -10.88
N ASP A 330 12.21 10.84 -9.99
CA ASP A 330 12.07 9.76 -9.01
C ASP A 330 11.84 8.39 -9.68
N SER A 331 10.90 8.33 -10.63
CA SER A 331 10.60 7.11 -11.37
C SER A 331 11.78 6.65 -12.25
N THR A 332 12.57 7.59 -12.76
CA THR A 332 13.75 7.31 -13.59
C THR A 332 14.91 6.79 -12.76
N VAL A 333 15.17 7.39 -11.60
CA VAL A 333 16.19 6.90 -10.65
C VAL A 333 15.81 5.50 -10.16
N ILE A 334 14.54 5.27 -9.80
CA ILE A 334 14.07 3.92 -9.42
C ILE A 334 14.29 2.92 -10.55
N ALA A 335 13.92 3.26 -11.79
CA ALA A 335 14.14 2.38 -12.93
C ALA A 335 15.64 2.05 -13.12
N ALA A 336 16.52 3.05 -13.08
CA ALA A 336 17.97 2.87 -13.20
C ALA A 336 18.55 2.00 -12.07
N LEU A 337 18.01 2.09 -10.85
CA LEU A 337 18.43 1.24 -9.74
C LEU A 337 17.89 -0.19 -9.86
N CYS A 338 16.67 -0.37 -10.37
CA CYS A 338 16.11 -1.69 -10.64
C CYS A 338 17.01 -2.48 -11.61
N ASP A 339 17.55 -1.85 -12.64
CA ASP A 339 18.50 -2.47 -13.58
C ASP A 339 19.74 -3.08 -12.89
N ARG A 340 20.22 -2.47 -11.80
CA ARG A 340 21.41 -2.95 -11.06
C ARG A 340 21.19 -4.27 -10.33
N PHE A 341 19.94 -4.59 -9.97
CA PHE A 341 19.62 -5.70 -9.08
C PHE A 341 18.72 -6.76 -9.71
N ILE A 342 17.93 -6.41 -10.73
CA ILE A 342 17.14 -7.38 -11.50
C ILE A 342 18.08 -8.15 -12.43
N PRO A 343 17.97 -9.49 -12.53
CA PRO A 343 18.77 -10.29 -13.45
C PRO A 343 18.76 -9.73 -14.87
N SER A 344 19.91 -9.62 -15.53
CA SER A 344 20.08 -8.91 -16.81
C SER A 344 19.26 -9.47 -17.97
N ASP A 345 18.90 -10.76 -17.89
CA ASP A 345 18.08 -11.49 -18.85
C ASP A 345 16.56 -11.23 -18.67
N GLN A 346 16.15 -10.65 -17.54
CA GLN A 346 14.74 -10.31 -17.28
C GLN A 346 14.40 -8.91 -17.79
N PRO A 347 13.28 -8.73 -18.51
CA PRO A 347 12.79 -7.40 -18.87
C PRO A 347 12.38 -6.57 -17.65
N ILE A 348 12.33 -5.25 -17.82
CA ILE A 348 11.75 -4.30 -16.86
C ILE A 348 10.65 -3.51 -17.56
N ASP A 349 9.43 -3.58 -17.01
CA ASP A 349 8.28 -2.87 -17.57
C ASP A 349 8.21 -1.45 -16.98
N LEU A 350 8.38 -0.45 -17.82
CA LEU A 350 8.20 0.96 -17.51
C LEU A 350 6.79 1.35 -17.96
N ILE A 351 5.88 1.55 -17.01
CA ILE A 351 4.46 1.71 -17.33
C ILE A 351 4.08 3.17 -17.21
N ASN A 352 3.83 3.81 -18.36
CA ASN A 352 3.43 5.20 -18.44
C ASN A 352 1.96 5.32 -18.81
N VAL A 353 1.22 6.20 -18.12
CA VAL A 353 -0.19 6.49 -18.41
C VAL A 353 -0.35 7.87 -19.00
N ALA A 354 -1.22 7.99 -20.00
CA ALA A 354 -1.68 9.27 -20.54
C ALA A 354 -3.20 9.23 -20.76
N PHE A 355 -3.84 10.37 -20.53
CA PHE A 355 -5.28 10.52 -20.65
C PHE A 355 -5.63 11.31 -21.91
N GLU A 356 -6.65 10.87 -22.63
CA GLU A 356 -7.19 11.62 -23.78
C GLU A 356 -7.63 13.01 -23.33
N GLN A 357 -7.07 14.05 -23.94
CA GLN A 357 -7.43 15.43 -23.65
C GLN A 357 -8.51 15.90 -24.64
N SER A 358 -9.53 16.60 -24.15
CA SER A 358 -10.40 17.39 -25.02
C SER A 358 -9.66 18.67 -25.36
N ALA A 359 -9.18 18.83 -26.59
CA ALA A 359 -8.56 20.09 -26.99
C ALA A 359 -9.65 21.17 -27.09
N PRO A 360 -9.51 22.35 -26.47
CA PRO A 360 -10.31 23.50 -26.83
C PRO A 360 -9.86 23.98 -28.22
N ASP A 361 -10.81 24.18 -29.14
CA ASP A 361 -10.53 24.69 -30.49
C ASP A 361 -9.79 26.04 -30.41
N ALA A 362 -8.51 26.06 -30.77
CA ALA A 362 -7.73 27.29 -30.83
C ALA A 362 -8.11 28.22 -32.01
N SER A 363 -9.26 28.01 -32.66
CA SER A 363 -9.69 28.79 -33.82
C SER A 363 -11.21 28.93 -34.03
N SER A 364 -12.06 28.89 -33.00
CA SER A 364 -13.49 29.16 -33.19
C SER A 364 -13.83 30.66 -33.11
N LYS A 365 -13.45 31.44 -34.14
CA LYS A 365 -14.31 32.54 -34.56
C LYS A 365 -15.51 31.92 -35.26
N ILE A 366 -16.64 31.87 -34.54
CA ILE A 366 -18.03 31.80 -35.03
C ILE A 366 -18.21 31.03 -36.35
N THR A 367 -18.45 29.73 -36.28
CA THR A 367 -19.41 29.01 -37.14
C THR A 367 -19.94 27.77 -36.41
N ASN A 368 -21.26 27.58 -36.45
CA ASN A 368 -21.99 26.51 -35.77
C ASN A 368 -21.73 25.14 -36.44
N SER A 369 -20.60 24.51 -36.13
CA SER A 369 -20.30 23.13 -36.48
C SER A 369 -19.55 22.46 -35.32
N SER A 370 -20.28 21.67 -34.52
CA SER A 370 -19.78 20.95 -33.35
C SER A 370 -18.94 19.73 -33.74
N THR A 371 -17.65 19.93 -34.01
CA THR A 371 -16.66 18.84 -34.08
C THR A 371 -15.45 19.23 -33.24
N CYS A 372 -15.48 18.85 -31.96
CA CYS A 372 -14.32 18.92 -31.09
C CYS A 372 -13.24 17.96 -31.59
N GLN A 373 -12.04 18.46 -31.89
CA GLN A 373 -10.90 17.59 -32.21
C GLN A 373 -10.41 16.88 -30.93
N LYS A 374 -10.28 15.55 -31.00
CA LYS A 374 -9.69 14.74 -29.93
C LYS A 374 -8.19 15.06 -29.82
N GLY A 375 -7.73 15.51 -28.66
CA GLY A 375 -6.30 15.69 -28.40
C GLY A 375 -5.59 14.34 -28.30
N SER A 376 -4.39 14.24 -28.89
CA SER A 376 -3.61 13.00 -28.90
C SER A 376 -2.95 12.76 -27.54
N THR A 377 -3.01 11.53 -27.02
CA THR A 377 -2.30 11.13 -25.78
C THR A 377 -0.77 11.21 -25.94
N SER A 378 -0.26 11.16 -27.18
CA SER A 378 1.15 11.34 -27.50
C SER A 378 1.72 12.67 -27.04
N ASP A 379 0.88 13.69 -26.93
CA ASP A 379 1.30 15.07 -26.69
C ASP A 379 1.25 15.44 -25.19
N ALA A 380 0.83 14.51 -24.34
CA ALA A 380 0.82 14.70 -22.89
C ALA A 380 2.26 14.97 -22.37
N PRO A 381 2.49 15.99 -21.52
CA PRO A 381 3.82 16.32 -21.01
C PRO A 381 4.55 15.14 -20.34
N ASP A 382 3.83 14.36 -19.52
CA ASP A 382 4.40 13.18 -18.85
C ASP A 382 4.75 12.07 -19.85
N ARG A 383 3.99 11.95 -20.97
CA ARG A 383 4.32 11.01 -22.05
C ARG A 383 5.61 11.40 -22.75
N GLN A 384 5.82 12.69 -23.00
CA GLN A 384 7.05 13.19 -23.62
C GLN A 384 8.26 12.98 -22.70
N THR A 385 8.11 13.29 -21.41
CA THR A 385 9.15 13.09 -20.41
C THR A 385 9.49 11.60 -20.28
N ALA A 386 8.49 10.71 -20.24
CA ALA A 386 8.70 9.26 -20.25
C ALA A 386 9.51 8.78 -21.45
N TRP A 387 9.23 9.29 -22.66
CA TRP A 387 10.02 8.96 -23.85
C TRP A 387 11.49 9.41 -23.75
N GLN A 388 11.74 10.61 -23.22
CA GLN A 388 13.10 11.11 -23.03
C GLN A 388 13.88 10.25 -22.05
N SER A 389 13.31 10.00 -20.86
CA SER A 389 13.92 9.18 -19.82
C SER A 389 14.08 7.71 -20.24
N PHE A 390 13.13 7.16 -21.01
CA PHE A 390 13.26 5.83 -21.61
C PHE A 390 14.49 5.72 -22.53
N ARG A 391 14.75 6.73 -23.37
CA ARG A 391 15.92 6.76 -24.24
C ARG A 391 17.22 6.87 -23.45
N GLU A 392 17.22 7.68 -22.41
CA GLU A 392 18.37 7.80 -21.51
C GLU A 392 18.70 6.47 -20.83
N LEU A 393 17.69 5.78 -20.27
CA LEU A 393 17.84 4.45 -19.68
C LEU A 393 18.37 3.41 -20.68
N CYS A 394 17.86 3.42 -21.92
CA CYS A 394 18.35 2.54 -22.99
C CYS A 394 19.82 2.85 -23.36
N SER A 395 20.22 4.12 -23.33
CA SER A 395 21.61 4.51 -23.59
C SER A 395 22.55 4.14 -22.44
N LEU A 396 22.10 4.24 -21.19
CA LEU A 396 22.89 3.91 -20.00
C LEU A 396 23.08 2.40 -19.83
N SER A 397 22.04 1.61 -20.13
CA SER A 397 22.03 0.16 -19.99
C SER A 397 21.56 -0.52 -21.28
N PRO A 398 22.40 -0.57 -22.34
CA PRO A 398 22.01 -1.05 -23.67
C PRO A 398 21.70 -2.55 -23.72
N ASN A 399 22.24 -3.33 -22.76
CA ASN A 399 22.01 -4.77 -22.68
C ASN A 399 20.69 -5.13 -21.97
N ARG A 400 20.03 -4.17 -21.34
CA ARG A 400 18.74 -4.39 -20.67
C ARG A 400 17.61 -4.39 -21.69
N ASN A 401 16.72 -5.38 -21.59
CA ASN A 401 15.45 -5.37 -22.29
C ASN A 401 14.48 -4.41 -21.58
N TRP A 402 14.56 -3.13 -21.92
CA TRP A 402 13.61 -2.12 -21.44
C TRP A 402 12.31 -2.21 -22.22
N GLN A 403 11.19 -2.23 -21.49
CA GLN A 403 9.85 -2.34 -22.05
C GLN A 403 9.01 -1.15 -21.62
N LEU A 404 8.79 -0.18 -22.51
CA LEU A 404 7.91 0.95 -22.25
C LEU A 404 6.47 0.57 -22.62
N VAL A 405 5.61 0.47 -21.61
CA VAL A 405 4.19 0.16 -21.74
C VAL A 405 3.41 1.46 -21.74
N LEU A 406 2.84 1.81 -22.89
CA LEU A 406 2.09 3.04 -23.13
C LEU A 406 0.59 2.79 -22.88
N VAL A 407 0.12 3.21 -21.70
CA VAL A 407 -1.29 3.12 -21.31
C VAL A 407 -2.00 4.40 -21.76
N ASP A 408 -2.76 4.30 -22.85
CA ASP A 408 -3.60 5.38 -23.35
C ASP A 408 -5.04 5.18 -22.88
N VAL A 409 -5.58 6.17 -22.17
CA VAL A 409 -6.89 6.06 -21.51
C VAL A 409 -7.91 6.96 -22.21
N PRO A 410 -8.93 6.39 -22.88
CA PRO A 410 -10.05 7.13 -23.44
C PRO A 410 -10.86 7.88 -22.37
N LEU A 411 -11.43 9.02 -22.75
CA LEU A 411 -12.19 9.86 -21.82
C LEU A 411 -13.44 9.16 -21.25
N GLU A 412 -14.10 8.31 -22.04
CA GLU A 412 -15.25 7.51 -21.61
C GLU A 412 -14.86 6.51 -20.52
N GLU A 413 -13.77 5.78 -20.73
CA GLU A 413 -13.24 4.82 -19.78
C GLU A 413 -12.81 5.51 -18.48
N LEU A 414 -12.10 6.64 -18.59
CA LEU A 414 -11.73 7.47 -17.44
C LEU A 414 -12.94 7.84 -16.59
N ARG A 415 -14.03 8.30 -17.23
CA ARG A 415 -15.25 8.72 -16.54
C ARG A 415 -15.93 7.54 -15.84
N ALA A 416 -16.02 6.39 -16.52
CA ALA A 416 -16.63 5.18 -15.99
C ALA A 416 -15.86 4.64 -14.78
N VAL A 417 -14.53 4.52 -14.88
CA VAL A 417 -13.66 4.03 -13.80
C VAL A 417 -13.68 5.00 -12.62
N ARG A 418 -13.65 6.30 -12.88
CA ARG A 418 -13.75 7.34 -11.84
C ARG A 418 -15.03 7.22 -11.02
N SER A 419 -16.18 7.03 -11.67
CA SER A 419 -17.47 6.98 -10.97
C SER A 419 -17.73 5.64 -10.27
N SER A 420 -17.31 4.53 -10.88
CA SER A 420 -17.65 3.18 -10.42
C SER A 420 -16.62 2.55 -9.47
N TYR A 421 -15.33 2.81 -9.66
CA TYR A 421 -14.27 2.04 -8.98
C TYR A 421 -13.39 2.92 -8.08
N ILE A 422 -12.80 3.99 -8.61
CA ILE A 422 -11.85 4.83 -7.86
C ILE A 422 -12.47 5.47 -6.63
N LYS A 423 -13.71 5.95 -6.72
CA LYS A 423 -14.42 6.50 -5.56
C LYS A 423 -14.49 5.50 -4.39
N ARG A 424 -14.73 4.21 -4.67
CA ARG A 424 -14.78 3.16 -3.65
C ARG A 424 -13.40 2.89 -3.05
N LEU A 425 -12.35 2.90 -3.87
CA LEU A 425 -10.97 2.66 -3.42
C LEU A 425 -10.42 3.75 -2.48
N LEU A 426 -10.92 4.98 -2.60
CA LEU A 426 -10.42 6.13 -1.85
C LEU A 426 -11.23 6.40 -0.55
N LEU A 427 -12.25 5.58 -0.26
CA LEU A 427 -12.94 5.63 1.03
C LEU A 427 -11.99 5.25 2.18
N PRO A 428 -12.19 5.79 3.39
CA PRO A 428 -13.31 6.64 3.82
C PRO A 428 -13.05 8.15 3.71
N ASN A 429 -11.88 8.57 3.24
CA ASN A 429 -11.47 9.98 3.27
C ASN A 429 -12.32 10.86 2.33
N ARG A 430 -12.41 12.15 2.66
CA ARG A 430 -13.04 13.15 1.78
C ARG A 430 -12.17 13.34 0.54
N LEU A 431 -12.71 12.95 -0.61
CA LEU A 431 -12.00 12.99 -1.88
C LEU A 431 -11.72 14.42 -2.32
N THR A 432 -10.44 14.82 -2.34
CA THR A 432 -10.02 16.00 -3.08
C THR A 432 -9.88 15.69 -4.57
N VAL A 433 -9.84 16.73 -5.41
CA VAL A 433 -9.57 16.57 -6.85
C VAL A 433 -8.19 15.92 -7.06
N LEU A 434 -7.22 16.23 -6.20
CA LEU A 434 -5.87 15.66 -6.26
C LEU A 434 -5.90 14.16 -5.98
N ASP A 435 -6.58 13.71 -4.90
CA ASP A 435 -6.68 12.29 -4.53
C ASP A 435 -7.28 11.46 -5.67
N VAL A 436 -8.35 11.97 -6.28
CA VAL A 436 -9.01 11.30 -7.42
C VAL A 436 -8.08 11.23 -8.62
N SER A 437 -7.32 12.29 -8.91
CA SER A 437 -6.40 12.34 -10.04
C SER A 437 -5.23 11.37 -9.87
N LEU A 438 -4.62 11.35 -8.67
CA LEU A 438 -3.55 10.41 -8.33
C LEU A 438 -4.06 8.97 -8.31
N GLY A 439 -5.26 8.73 -7.76
CA GLY A 439 -5.89 7.41 -7.76
C GLY A 439 -6.14 6.89 -9.18
N LEU A 440 -6.62 7.73 -10.09
CA LEU A 440 -6.83 7.37 -11.50
C LEU A 440 -5.50 7.05 -12.19
N ALA A 441 -4.50 7.93 -12.10
CA ALA A 441 -3.19 7.71 -12.71
C ALA A 441 -2.54 6.41 -12.22
N THR A 442 -2.55 6.20 -10.89
CA THR A 442 -2.00 4.99 -10.28
C THR A 442 -2.75 3.74 -10.73
N TRP A 443 -4.09 3.77 -10.74
CA TRP A 443 -4.89 2.60 -11.12
C TRP A 443 -4.70 2.20 -12.58
N PHE A 444 -4.78 3.16 -13.51
CA PHE A 444 -4.61 2.89 -14.93
C PHE A 444 -3.20 2.42 -15.26
N ALA A 445 -2.18 3.01 -14.64
CA ALA A 445 -0.80 2.58 -14.81
C ALA A 445 -0.58 1.18 -14.20
N ALA A 446 -1.07 0.91 -12.98
CA ALA A 446 -0.91 -0.38 -12.31
C ALA A 446 -1.65 -1.53 -12.99
N ARG A 447 -2.68 -1.24 -13.80
CA ARG A 447 -3.31 -2.24 -14.68
C ARG A 447 -2.34 -2.81 -15.72
N GLY A 448 -1.28 -2.08 -16.08
CA GLY A 448 -0.21 -2.57 -16.94
C GLY A 448 -0.63 -2.94 -18.36
N THR A 449 -1.80 -2.49 -18.82
CA THR A 449 -2.37 -2.83 -20.12
C THR A 449 -2.24 -1.67 -21.09
N GLY A 450 -1.46 -1.84 -22.17
CA GLY A 450 -1.15 -0.76 -23.11
C GLY A 450 -0.37 -1.23 -24.34
N HIS A 451 0.13 -0.27 -25.12
CA HIS A 451 1.00 -0.55 -26.27
C HIS A 451 2.45 -0.74 -25.81
N LEU A 452 3.10 -1.84 -26.21
CA LEU A 452 4.47 -2.15 -25.82
C LEU A 452 5.48 -1.58 -26.82
N VAL A 453 6.49 -0.87 -26.31
CA VAL A 453 7.68 -0.44 -27.05
C VAL A 453 8.91 -1.07 -26.39
N THR A 454 9.79 -1.69 -27.19
CA THR A 454 10.98 -2.39 -26.67
C THR A 454 12.27 -1.68 -27.11
N SER A 455 13.33 -1.76 -26.31
CA SER A 455 14.65 -1.20 -26.69
C SER A 455 15.18 -1.78 -28.02
N LEU A 456 14.84 -3.02 -28.34
CA LEU A 456 15.23 -3.70 -29.59
C LEU A 456 14.52 -3.14 -30.83
N SER A 457 13.24 -2.78 -30.71
CA SER A 457 12.48 -2.16 -31.80
C SER A 457 12.97 -0.74 -32.15
N TRP A 458 13.64 -0.08 -31.20
CA TRP A 458 14.20 1.27 -31.38
C TRP A 458 15.53 1.26 -32.15
N GLY A 459 16.40 0.29 -31.87
CA GLY A 459 17.76 0.22 -32.46
C GLY A 459 17.81 0.01 -33.97
N GLN A 460 16.72 -0.44 -34.60
CA GLN A 460 16.65 -0.68 -36.06
C GLN A 460 16.01 0.47 -36.86
N SER A 461 15.54 1.54 -36.21
CA SER A 461 14.77 2.60 -36.86
C SER A 461 15.35 3.99 -36.57
N SER A 462 16.52 4.29 -37.14
CA SER A 462 17.18 5.61 -37.03
C SER A 462 16.43 6.76 -37.73
N ALA A 463 15.21 6.55 -38.21
CA ALA A 463 14.43 7.55 -38.94
C ALA A 463 12.90 7.49 -38.67
N VAL A 464 12.47 6.89 -37.57
CA VAL A 464 11.03 6.77 -37.26
C VAL A 464 10.64 7.81 -36.21
N SER A 465 9.65 8.64 -36.55
CA SER A 465 9.06 9.61 -35.65
C SER A 465 8.36 8.90 -34.48
N ASN A 466 8.13 9.58 -33.35
CA ASN A 466 7.36 9.03 -32.21
C ASN A 466 5.98 8.44 -32.62
N ARG A 467 5.52 8.69 -33.86
CA ARG A 467 4.23 8.25 -34.40
C ARG A 467 4.27 6.85 -35.04
N ASP A 468 5.42 6.36 -35.52
CA ASP A 468 5.43 5.16 -36.39
C ASP A 468 5.90 3.86 -35.71
N LEU A 469 6.16 3.87 -34.39
CA LEU A 469 6.44 2.65 -33.60
C LEU A 469 5.17 1.96 -33.05
N GLY A 470 3.98 2.48 -33.38
CA GLY A 470 2.67 1.93 -33.00
C GLY A 470 2.24 0.69 -33.81
N GLY A 471 3.18 -0.09 -34.30
CA GLY A 471 2.99 -1.04 -35.40
C GLY A 471 2.93 -2.51 -34.98
N GLN A 472 2.06 -2.91 -34.06
CA GLN A 472 1.41 -4.23 -34.04
C GLN A 472 0.16 -4.16 -33.15
N ASN A 473 -1.01 -4.50 -33.73
CA ASN A 473 -2.37 -4.37 -33.16
C ASN A 473 -2.67 -5.23 -31.91
N SER A 474 -1.67 -5.65 -31.15
CA SER A 474 -1.86 -6.46 -29.93
C SER A 474 -1.59 -5.62 -28.68
N THR A 475 -2.64 -5.40 -27.88
CA THR A 475 -2.53 -4.84 -26.54
C THR A 475 -1.66 -5.74 -25.65
N TYR A 476 -0.60 -5.20 -25.07
CA TYR A 476 0.25 -5.88 -24.10
C TYR A 476 -0.31 -5.71 -22.69
N CYS A 477 -0.22 -6.75 -21.87
CA CYS A 477 -0.54 -6.70 -20.45
C CYS A 477 0.70 -7.15 -19.65
N SER A 478 1.22 -6.25 -18.82
CA SER A 478 2.39 -6.50 -18.00
C SER A 478 2.16 -7.70 -17.07
N PRO A 479 3.05 -8.71 -17.07
CA PRO A 479 2.98 -9.81 -16.14
C PRO A 479 3.61 -9.47 -14.78
N ALA A 480 4.12 -8.25 -14.58
CA ALA A 480 4.82 -7.85 -13.38
C ALA A 480 3.97 -8.05 -12.12
N LYS A 481 4.52 -8.77 -11.15
CA LYS A 481 3.85 -9.06 -9.87
C LYS A 481 4.19 -8.02 -8.81
N VAL A 482 5.37 -7.39 -8.95
CA VAL A 482 5.86 -6.33 -8.07
C VAL A 482 6.01 -5.07 -8.90
N VAL A 483 5.40 -3.97 -8.45
CA VAL A 483 5.46 -2.68 -9.13
C VAL A 483 6.07 -1.65 -8.18
N PHE A 484 7.15 -1.03 -8.62
CA PHE A 484 7.78 0.09 -7.92
C PHE A 484 7.09 1.40 -8.24
N VAL A 485 7.01 2.26 -7.22
CA VAL A 485 6.42 3.60 -7.31
C VAL A 485 7.33 4.61 -6.62
N GLY A 486 7.44 5.81 -7.19
CA GLY A 486 8.24 6.92 -6.64
C GLY A 486 7.52 7.78 -5.59
N THR A 487 6.40 7.32 -5.04
CA THR A 487 5.62 8.07 -4.06
C THR A 487 6.36 8.22 -2.74
N GLY A 488 6.27 9.38 -2.09
CA GLY A 488 6.93 9.65 -0.80
C GLY A 488 8.24 10.44 -0.91
N VAL A 489 8.84 10.51 -2.11
CA VAL A 489 10.13 11.20 -2.31
C VAL A 489 9.98 12.71 -2.13
N ASP A 490 8.92 13.31 -2.67
CA ASP A 490 8.65 14.74 -2.51
C ASP A 490 8.41 15.14 -1.05
N GLU A 491 7.75 14.29 -0.25
CA GLU A 491 7.57 14.49 1.18
C GLU A 491 8.89 14.38 1.95
N GLN A 492 9.72 13.38 1.64
CA GLN A 492 10.97 13.12 2.34
C GLN A 492 12.08 14.13 2.00
N LEU A 493 12.15 14.55 0.74
CA LEU A 493 13.21 15.43 0.23
C LEU A 493 12.75 16.88 0.01
N ALA A 494 11.54 17.21 0.49
CA ALA A 494 10.94 18.53 0.33
C ALA A 494 10.83 18.99 -1.14
N GLY A 495 10.48 18.06 -2.04
CA GLY A 495 10.44 18.27 -3.49
C GLY A 495 9.30 19.18 -3.97
N TYR A 496 8.25 19.35 -3.19
CA TYR A 496 7.16 20.28 -3.53
C TYR A 496 7.63 21.74 -3.56
N SER A 497 7.23 22.47 -4.60
CA SER A 497 7.55 23.90 -4.77
C SER A 497 7.24 24.79 -3.56
N ARG A 498 6.26 24.41 -2.72
CA ARG A 498 5.94 25.12 -1.47
C ARG A 498 7.12 25.15 -0.49
N HIS A 499 7.91 24.08 -0.41
CA HIS A 499 9.08 24.03 0.47
C HIS A 499 10.17 24.97 -0.05
N ARG A 500 10.38 25.03 -1.36
CA ARG A 500 11.28 26.01 -1.99
C ARG A 500 10.85 27.44 -1.69
N ILE A 501 9.55 27.75 -1.83
CA ILE A 501 9.01 29.09 -1.53
C ILE A 501 9.26 29.46 -0.06
N THR A 502 8.98 28.55 0.87
CA THR A 502 9.22 28.79 2.30
C THR A 502 10.71 28.95 2.61
N PHE A 503 11.57 28.13 2.02
CA PHE A 503 13.02 28.25 2.18
C PHE A 503 13.52 29.62 1.70
N GLN A 504 13.10 30.05 0.51
CA GLN A 504 13.47 31.36 -0.03
C GLN A 504 12.92 32.51 0.82
N ALA A 505 11.67 32.42 1.27
CA ALA A 505 11.07 33.44 2.14
C ALA A 505 11.81 33.58 3.48
N ASN A 506 12.23 32.47 4.09
CA ASN A 506 12.98 32.50 5.35
C ASN A 506 14.44 32.93 5.18
N VAL A 507 15.07 32.63 4.03
CA VAL A 507 16.42 33.10 3.70
C VAL A 507 16.44 34.61 3.40
N ILE A 508 15.37 35.17 2.83
CA ILE A 508 15.28 36.62 2.55
C ILE A 508 15.01 37.46 3.82
N VAL A 509 14.61 36.83 4.94
CA VAL A 509 14.23 37.54 6.20
C VAL A 509 15.29 37.42 7.32
N SER A 510 16.56 37.16 7.00
CA SER A 510 17.69 37.44 7.93
C SER A 510 18.96 37.81 7.15
N PRO A 511 19.59 38.98 7.42
CA PRO A 511 19.81 39.53 8.75
C PRO A 511 19.25 40.95 8.93
N ILE A 512 18.13 41.09 9.64
CA ILE A 512 17.88 42.29 10.45
C ILE A 512 17.38 41.79 11.79
N ILE A 513 18.14 42.13 12.82
CA ILE A 513 17.83 41.97 14.24
C ILE A 513 16.36 42.37 14.48
N ARG A 514 15.47 41.40 14.69
CA ARG A 514 14.18 41.66 15.31
C ARG A 514 14.35 41.52 16.82
N THR A 515 14.66 42.64 17.46
CA THR A 515 14.41 42.82 18.89
C THR A 515 12.94 42.51 19.18
N SER A 516 12.73 41.81 20.28
CA SER A 516 11.45 41.46 20.89
C SER A 516 10.44 42.62 20.90
N GLN A 517 9.40 42.53 20.08
CA GLN A 517 8.01 42.94 20.35
C GLN A 517 7.22 42.81 19.04
N ASP A 518 6.42 41.76 18.93
CA ASP A 518 5.08 41.80 18.35
C ASP A 518 4.46 40.40 18.39
N LYS A 519 3.84 40.12 19.55
CA LYS A 519 2.77 39.13 19.65
C LYS A 519 1.53 39.80 19.08
N HIS A 520 1.10 39.43 17.88
CA HIS A 520 -0.30 39.14 17.52
C HIS A 520 -0.45 39.06 15.99
N SER A 521 -1.08 37.96 15.56
CA SER A 521 -2.03 37.85 14.45
C SER A 521 -1.66 36.88 13.30
N SER A 522 -2.66 36.05 13.03
CA SER A 522 -2.89 35.16 11.89
C SER A 522 -2.02 33.90 11.78
N GLY A 523 -2.55 32.84 12.41
CA GLY A 523 -2.20 31.47 12.07
C GLY A 523 -2.66 31.11 10.67
N ARG A 524 -1.69 30.73 9.83
CA ARG A 524 -1.87 29.73 8.77
C ARG A 524 -0.71 28.76 8.92
N ARG A 525 -0.98 27.63 9.56
CA ARG A 525 -0.05 26.49 9.72
C ARG A 525 -0.23 25.58 8.50
N PHE A 526 0.81 25.45 7.67
CA PHE A 526 1.87 24.42 7.72
C PHE A 526 1.36 23.01 7.37
N TRP A 527 1.84 22.53 6.21
CA TRP A 527 2.22 21.16 5.88
C TRP A 527 3.57 21.23 5.18
#